data_AF-A0A7V4Q3R5-F1
#
_entry.id   AF-A0A7V4Q3R5-F1
#
_cell.length_a   1.000
_cell.length_b   1.000
_cell.length_c   1.000
_cell.angle_alpha   90.00
_cell.angle_beta   90.00
_cell.angle_gamma   90.00
#
_symmetry.space_group_name_H-M   'P 1'
#
loop_
_entity.id
_entity.type
_entity.pdbx_description
1 polymer ?
#
loop_
_entity_poly.entity_id
_entity_poly.type
_entity_poly.pdbx_seq_one_letter_code
_entity_poly.pdbx_strand_id
1 'polypeptide(L)'
;MLNGFFVIDKQAGVTSHDIVAMVRRAIGQKKVGHTGTLDPFATGVLPVAVGEGTKAIQFLDESEKEYRAVLRLGISTDTQDLTGQV
;
A
#
# COMPACT_ATOMS: atom_id res chain seq x y z
N MET A 1 10.04 -15.15 15.99
CA MET A 1 10.12 -13.89 15.20
C MET A 1 9.47 -14.19 13.85
N LEU A 2 8.39 -13.49 13.47
CA LEU A 2 7.73 -13.70 12.17
C LEU A 2 8.61 -13.15 11.05
N ASN A 3 8.67 -13.89 9.94
CA ASN A 3 9.38 -13.52 8.71
C ASN A 3 8.49 -13.90 7.53
N GLY A 4 8.34 -13.00 6.56
CA GLY A 4 7.54 -13.26 5.36
C GLY A 4 6.72 -12.06 4.93
N PHE A 5 5.52 -12.32 4.40
CA PHE A 5 4.61 -11.31 3.88
C PHE A 5 3.19 -11.52 4.39
N PHE A 6 2.52 -10.41 4.68
CA PHE A 6 1.07 -10.32 4.75
C PHE A 6 0.57 -9.71 3.44
N VAL A 7 -0.48 -10.31 2.86
CA VAL A 7 -1.19 -9.75 1.71
C VAL A 7 -2.44 -9.06 2.26
N ILE A 8 -2.40 -7.74 2.38
CA ILE A 8 -3.45 -6.95 3.04
C ILE A 8 -4.30 -6.26 1.99
N ASP A 9 -5.62 -6.34 2.13
CA ASP A 9 -6.54 -5.48 1.38
C ASP A 9 -6.67 -4.12 2.09
N LYS A 10 -5.91 -3.12 1.62
CA LYS A 10 -5.92 -1.77 2.15
C LYS A 10 -7.28 -1.13 1.88
N GLN A 11 -7.94 -0.64 2.92
CA GLN A 11 -9.17 0.13 2.79
C GLN A 11 -8.90 1.59 2.42
N ALA A 12 -9.92 2.29 1.92
CA ALA A 12 -9.82 3.71 1.61
C ALA A 12 -9.75 4.55 2.89
N GLY A 13 -9.12 5.72 2.81
CA GLY A 13 -8.98 6.67 3.92
C GLY A 13 -7.77 6.44 4.82
N VAL A 14 -6.99 5.37 4.61
CA VAL A 14 -5.73 5.12 5.32
C VAL A 14 -4.54 5.12 4.36
N THR A 15 -3.40 5.59 4.82
CA THR A 15 -2.15 5.51 4.04
C THR A 15 -1.58 4.10 4.07
N SER A 16 -0.72 3.78 3.10
CA SER A 16 0.05 2.52 3.13
C SER A 16 0.95 2.41 4.38
N HIS A 17 1.41 3.54 4.90
CA HIS A 17 2.24 3.58 6.11
C HIS A 17 1.44 3.32 7.39
N ASP A 18 0.17 3.74 7.45
CA ASP A 18 -0.71 3.43 8.58
C ASP A 18 -0.88 1.92 8.72
N ILE A 19 -1.06 1.19 7.61
CA ILE A 19 -1.11 -0.29 7.62
C ILE A 19 0.19 -0.88 8.19
N VAL A 20 1.35 -0.38 7.78
CA VAL A 20 2.64 -0.82 8.35
C VAL A 20 2.71 -0.57 9.85
N ALA A 21 2.24 0.58 10.32
CA ALA A 21 2.19 0.91 11.75
C ALA A 21 1.25 -0.03 12.52
N MET A 22 0.07 -0.33 11.95
CA MET A 22 -0.89 -1.28 12.53
C MET A 22 -0.31 -2.69 12.61
N VAL A 23 0.32 -3.19 11.54
CA VAL A 23 0.98 -4.51 11.52
C VAL A 23 2.11 -4.57 12.54
N ARG A 24 2.99 -3.56 12.56
CA ARG A 24 4.09 -3.42 13.52
C ARG A 24 3.60 -3.51 14.96
N ARG A 25 2.48 -2.83 15.28
CA ARG A 25 1.84 -2.87 16.61
C ARG A 25 1.24 -4.24 16.90
N ALA A 26 0.53 -4.84 15.95
CA ALA A 26 -0.16 -6.11 16.14
C ALA A 26 0.80 -7.28 16.40
N ILE A 27 1.94 -7.31 15.70
CA ILE A 27 2.91 -8.42 15.82
C ILE A 27 4.05 -8.14 16.80
N GLY A 28 4.18 -6.91 17.30
CA GLY A 28 5.23 -6.52 18.25
C GLY A 28 6.66 -6.55 17.67
N GLN A 29 6.84 -6.29 16.37
CA GLN A 29 8.14 -6.34 15.70
C GLN A 29 8.48 -5.03 14.98
N LYS A 30 9.74 -4.59 15.06
CA LYS A 30 10.20 -3.34 14.44
C LYS A 30 10.52 -3.44 12.94
N LYS A 31 10.79 -4.63 12.40
CA LYS A 31 11.20 -4.78 11.00
C LYS A 31 9.97 -5.11 10.17
N VAL A 32 9.29 -4.07 9.70
CA VAL A 32 8.08 -4.13 8.86
C VAL A 32 8.19 -3.05 7.78
N GLY A 33 7.87 -3.40 6.54
CA GLY A 33 7.81 -2.49 5.40
C GLY A 33 6.79 -2.97 4.36
N HIS A 34 6.46 -2.13 3.39
CA HIS A 34 5.56 -2.50 2.29
C HIS A 34 6.25 -2.26 0.93
N THR A 35 5.70 -2.87 -0.12
CA THR A 35 6.01 -2.55 -1.52
C THR A 35 4.72 -2.10 -2.20
N GLY A 36 4.83 -1.26 -3.23
CA GLY A 36 3.68 -0.76 -3.98
C GLY A 36 2.76 0.12 -3.15
N THR A 37 3.22 1.35 -2.86
CA THR A 37 2.39 2.36 -2.20
C THR A 37 1.06 2.54 -2.94
N LEU A 38 -0.03 2.49 -2.19
CA LEU A 38 -1.36 2.87 -2.64
C LEU A 38 -1.73 4.23 -2.02
N ASP A 39 -2.32 5.10 -2.84
CA ASP A 39 -2.85 6.38 -2.38
C ASP A 39 -3.92 6.20 -1.31
N PRO A 40 -4.14 7.21 -0.44
CA PRO A 40 -5.12 7.09 0.64
C PRO A 40 -6.53 6.74 0.16
N PHE A 41 -6.97 7.29 -0.97
CA PHE A 41 -8.31 7.03 -1.53
C PHE A 41 -8.43 5.65 -2.19
N ALA A 42 -7.30 5.07 -2.64
CA ALA A 42 -7.29 3.79 -3.32
C ALA A 42 -7.49 2.62 -2.34
N THR A 43 -8.05 1.52 -2.83
CA THR A 43 -8.17 0.25 -2.10
C THR A 43 -7.42 -0.86 -2.81
N GLY A 44 -7.20 -1.97 -2.13
CA GLY A 44 -6.70 -3.20 -2.77
C GLY A 44 -5.41 -3.72 -2.15
N VAL A 45 -4.72 -4.57 -2.93
CA VAL A 45 -3.63 -5.40 -2.43
C VAL A 45 -2.41 -4.57 -2.07
N LEU A 46 -2.00 -4.63 -0.81
CA LEU A 46 -0.78 -4.05 -0.25
C LEU A 46 0.06 -5.17 0.39
N PRO A 47 1.14 -5.64 -0.26
CA PRO A 47 2.07 -6.58 0.33
C PRO A 47 2.88 -5.92 1.46
N VAL A 48 2.78 -6.48 2.66
CA VAL A 48 3.52 -6.01 3.85
C VAL A 48 4.51 -7.08 4.29
N ALA A 49 5.80 -6.77 4.14
CA ALA A 49 6.89 -7.64 4.52
C ALA A 49 7.25 -7.47 6.00
N VAL A 50 7.57 -8.57 6.68
CA VAL A 50 7.99 -8.61 8.08
C VAL A 50 9.29 -9.38 8.26
N GLY A 51 10.11 -8.94 9.21
CA GLY A 51 11.38 -9.58 9.53
C GLY A 51 12.30 -9.69 8.32
N GLU A 52 12.84 -10.87 8.08
CA GLU A 52 13.70 -11.14 6.92
C GLU A 52 12.99 -10.99 5.57
N GLY A 53 11.66 -11.05 5.54
CA GLY A 53 10.87 -10.82 4.33
C GLY A 53 11.09 -9.44 3.71
N THR A 54 11.47 -8.43 4.51
CA THR A 54 11.72 -7.07 3.97
C THR A 54 12.88 -7.03 2.98
N LYS A 55 13.81 -8.00 3.03
CA LYS A 55 14.92 -8.11 2.07
C LYS A 55 14.45 -8.51 0.68
N ALA A 56 13.28 -9.13 0.57
CA ALA A 56 12.71 -9.59 -0.68
C ALA A 56 11.82 -8.55 -1.39
N ILE A 57 11.56 -7.40 -0.77
CA ILE A 57 10.75 -6.31 -1.35
C ILE A 57 11.26 -5.89 -2.73
N GLN A 58 12.57 -5.76 -2.91
CA GLN A 58 13.19 -5.33 -4.17
C GLN A 58 12.83 -6.24 -5.36
N PHE A 59 12.53 -7.51 -5.13
CA PHE A 59 12.15 -8.45 -6.19
C PHE A 59 10.66 -8.36 -6.55
N LEU A 60 9.83 -7.74 -5.70
CA LEU A 60 8.41 -7.54 -5.95
C LEU A 60 8.14 -6.21 -6.67
N ASP A 61 9.04 -5.23 -6.57
CA ASP A 61 8.88 -3.95 -7.24
C ASP A 61 8.88 -4.07 -8.78
N GLU A 62 9.53 -5.10 -9.33
CA GLU A 62 9.57 -5.40 -10.77
C GLU A 62 8.34 -6.18 -11.28
N SER A 63 7.38 -6.48 -10.41
CA SER A 63 6.19 -7.25 -10.79
C SER A 63 5.13 -6.41 -11.52
N GLU A 64 4.37 -7.06 -12.40
CA GLU A 64 3.19 -6.46 -13.02
C GLU A 64 2.11 -6.15 -11.98
N LYS A 65 1.43 -5.01 -12.15
CA LYS A 65 0.34 -4.56 -11.28
C LYS A 65 -0.89 -4.26 -12.13
N GLU A 66 -2.03 -4.74 -11.69
CA GLU A 66 -3.32 -4.50 -12.33
C GLU A 66 -4.17 -3.57 -11.47
N TYR A 67 -4.82 -2.61 -12.11
CA TYR A 67 -5.69 -1.63 -11.47
C TYR A 67 -7.04 -1.57 -12.17
N ARG A 68 -8.10 -1.46 -11.37
CA ARG A 68 -9.41 -1.05 -11.84
C ARG A 68 -9.67 0.37 -11.36
N ALA A 69 -9.86 1.29 -12.31
CA ALA A 69 -10.11 2.69 -12.02
C ALA A 69 -11.35 3.19 -12.76
N VAL A 70 -11.97 4.24 -12.23
CA VAL A 70 -13.03 5.00 -12.90
C VAL A 70 -12.54 6.43 -13.05
N LEU A 71 -12.52 6.93 -14.29
CA LEU A 71 -12.10 8.29 -14.60
C LEU A 71 -13.33 9.17 -14.88
N ARG A 72 -13.26 10.44 -14.46
CA ARG A 72 -14.26 11.46 -14.79
C ARG A 72 -13.71 12.41 -15.84
N LEU A 73 -14.17 12.28 -17.07
CA LEU A 73 -13.76 13.14 -18.18
C LEU A 73 -14.33 14.55 -18.03
N GLY A 74 -13.56 15.55 -18.50
CA GLY A 74 -13.96 16.97 -18.49
C GLY A 74 -13.66 17.72 -17.19
N ILE A 75 -12.99 17.10 -16.21
CA ILE A 75 -12.53 17.73 -14.97
C ILE A 75 -11.05 17.37 -14.79
N SER A 76 -10.26 18.34 -14.34
CA SER A 76 -8.89 18.14 -13.88
C SER A 76 -8.81 18.59 -12.43
N THR A 77 -8.02 17.90 -11.61
CA THR A 77 -7.73 18.31 -10.23
C THR A 77 -6.23 18.43 -10.01
N ASP A 78 -5.80 19.19 -9.01
CA ASP A 78 -4.38 19.38 -8.66
C ASP A 78 -3.68 18.08 -8.19
N THR A 79 -4.42 17.15 -7.60
CA THR A 79 -3.93 15.81 -7.20
C THR A 79 -4.11 14.75 -8.29
N GLN A 80 -4.77 15.09 -9.41
CA GLN A 80 -5.10 14.15 -10.49
C GLN A 80 -6.02 12.99 -10.06
N ASP A 81 -6.69 13.11 -8.92
CA ASP A 81 -7.69 12.18 -8.42
C ASP A 81 -8.89 12.91 -7.79
N LEU A 82 -9.81 12.15 -7.19
CA LEU A 82 -11.05 12.67 -6.60
C LEU A 82 -10.88 13.52 -5.34
N THR A 83 -9.67 13.57 -4.77
CA THR A 83 -9.38 14.24 -3.49
C THR A 83 -8.86 15.66 -3.65
N GLY A 84 -8.46 16.04 -4.87
CA GLY A 84 -7.90 17.35 -5.19
C GLY A 84 -8.94 18.44 -5.43
N GLN A 85 -8.44 19.66 -5.62
CA GLN A 85 -9.23 20.84 -6.02
C GLN A 85 -9.24 20.96 -7.56
N VAL A 86 -10.40 21.34 -8.12
CA VAL A 86 -10.61 21.59 -9.55
C VAL A 86 -10.06 22.96 -9.96
#